data_AF-A0AA38JCK2-F1
#
_entry.id   AF-A0AA38JCK2-F1
#
_cell.length_a   1.000
_cell.length_b   1.000
_cell.length_c   1.000
_cell.angle_alpha   90.00
_cell.angle_beta   90.00
_cell.angle_gamma   90.00
#
_symmetry.space_group_name_H-M   'P 1'
#
loop_
_entity.id
_entity.type
_entity.pdbx_description
1 polymer ?
#
loop_
_entity_poly.entity_id
_entity_poly.type
_entity_poly.pdbx_seq_one_letter_code
_entity_poly.pdbx_strand_id
1 'polypeptide(L)'
;MSSIVQRSAWRAARRPLARYNSGSVSASRKAYIPLDIDTNPEPVQDYRYAPPVSSQYLPPYGWDDLQMRRNFGDPPRTALTHFLLAVAGFTGVFYTTKWFLTPEPHFIRRTYPYNGLLTELGGLPENKARIEEENEE
;
A
#
# COMPACT_ATOMS: atom_id res chain seq x y z
N MET A 1 8.23 33.82 61.06
CA MET A 1 8.24 34.35 59.68
C MET A 1 7.92 33.21 58.74
N SER A 2 6.65 33.13 58.36
CA SER A 2 6.01 32.01 57.68
C SER A 2 5.60 32.40 56.26
N SER A 3 5.98 31.61 55.25
CA SER A 3 5.07 31.06 54.23
C SER A 3 5.86 30.48 53.06
N ILE A 4 5.70 29.17 52.92
CA ILE A 4 5.99 28.36 51.73
C ILE A 4 4.91 28.68 50.69
N VAL A 5 5.30 29.06 49.47
CA VAL A 5 4.37 29.23 48.35
C VAL A 5 4.66 28.15 47.31
N GLN A 6 3.86 27.09 47.38
CA GLN A 6 3.58 26.19 46.27
C GLN A 6 2.68 26.92 45.26
N ARG A 7 2.98 26.83 43.96
CA ARG A 7 2.01 27.07 42.90
C ARG A 7 2.08 25.98 41.85
N SER A 8 1.25 24.97 42.09
CA SER A 8 0.70 24.01 41.13
C SER A 8 -0.30 24.70 40.18
N ALA A 9 -0.22 24.43 38.88
CA ALA A 9 -1.10 25.00 37.87
C ALA A 9 -0.67 24.46 36.48
N TRP A 10 -1.44 23.78 35.61
CA TRP A 10 -2.85 23.39 35.55
C TRP A 10 -2.97 22.12 34.69
N ARG A 11 -3.94 21.28 35.06
CA ARG A 11 -4.47 20.21 34.21
C ARG A 11 -5.35 20.80 33.10
N ALA A 12 -5.52 19.98 32.07
CA ALA A 12 -6.69 19.88 31.19
C ALA A 12 -6.74 20.77 29.94
N ALA A 13 -6.34 20.15 28.82
CA ALA A 13 -7.00 20.39 27.53
C ALA A 13 -7.16 19.05 26.78
N ARG A 14 -8.00 18.17 27.32
CA ARG A 14 -8.71 17.19 26.49
C ARG A 14 -9.84 17.98 25.80
N ARG A 15 -9.66 18.35 24.54
CA ARG A 15 -10.78 18.76 23.67
C ARG A 15 -10.77 17.88 22.42
N PRO A 16 -11.88 17.16 22.13
CA PRO A 16 -11.96 16.23 21.02
C PRO A 16 -12.05 17.01 19.72
N LEU A 17 -11.18 16.73 18.75
CA LEU A 17 -11.39 17.23 17.40
C LEU A 17 -12.58 16.47 16.81
N ALA A 18 -13.64 17.22 16.55
CA ALA A 18 -14.86 16.74 15.91
C ALA A 18 -14.49 16.01 14.61
N ARG A 19 -14.88 14.72 14.51
CA ARG A 19 -14.85 13.99 13.25
C ARG A 19 -15.87 14.62 12.32
N TYR A 20 -15.43 15.49 11.42
CA TYR A 20 -16.23 15.83 10.27
C TYR A 20 -16.30 14.59 9.37
N ASN A 21 -17.45 13.93 9.43
CA ASN A 21 -17.85 12.88 8.52
C ASN A 21 -18.03 13.51 7.13
N SER A 22 -16.97 13.53 6.31
CA SER A 22 -17.11 13.84 4.89
C SER A 22 -17.76 12.64 4.23
N GLY A 23 -19.09 12.59 4.26
CA GLY A 23 -19.85 11.70 3.40
C GLY A 23 -19.44 11.98 1.96
N SER A 24 -18.65 11.09 1.38
CA SER A 24 -18.41 11.10 -0.06
C SER A 24 -19.73 10.73 -0.72
N VAL A 25 -20.47 11.74 -1.16
CA VAL A 25 -21.60 11.56 -2.06
C VAL A 25 -21.02 10.94 -3.33
N SER A 26 -21.34 9.69 -3.57
CA SER A 26 -21.09 9.02 -4.84
C SER A 26 -21.87 9.72 -5.94
N ALA A 27 -21.17 10.48 -6.78
CA ALA A 27 -21.54 10.80 -8.16
C ALA A 27 -20.21 11.03 -8.91
N SER A 28 -19.90 10.36 -10.00
CA SER A 28 -20.77 10.07 -11.11
C SER A 28 -20.31 8.84 -11.88
N ARG A 29 -21.33 8.17 -12.40
CA ARG A 29 -21.37 7.12 -13.41
C ARG A 29 -20.21 7.15 -14.42
N LYS A 30 -19.62 5.97 -14.63
CA LYS A 30 -18.88 5.50 -15.82
C LYS A 30 -18.91 6.45 -17.03
N ALA A 31 -17.75 7.00 -17.40
CA ALA A 31 -17.42 7.24 -18.80
C ALA A 31 -16.76 5.95 -19.35
N TYR A 32 -17.36 5.38 -20.38
CA TYR A 32 -16.81 4.27 -21.14
C TYR A 32 -15.65 4.81 -21.99
N ILE A 33 -14.42 4.39 -21.70
CA ILE A 33 -13.23 4.70 -22.51
C ILE A 33 -13.00 3.50 -23.43
N PRO A 34 -13.14 3.62 -24.76
CA PRO A 34 -12.72 2.56 -25.68
C PRO A 34 -11.18 2.43 -25.68
N LEU A 35 -10.67 1.19 -25.67
CA LEU A 35 -9.29 0.81 -25.36
C LEU A 35 -8.33 0.72 -26.57
N ASP A 36 -8.78 1.04 -27.79
CA ASP A 36 -8.03 0.76 -29.04
C ASP A 36 -7.18 1.93 -29.57
N ILE A 37 -6.55 2.71 -28.69
CA ILE A 37 -5.62 3.79 -29.11
C ILE A 37 -4.22 3.54 -28.54
N ASP A 38 -3.26 3.25 -29.42
CA ASP A 38 -1.83 3.20 -29.10
C ASP A 38 -1.33 4.59 -28.69
N THR A 39 -0.91 4.71 -27.43
CA THR A 39 -0.59 5.99 -26.76
C THR A 39 0.92 6.22 -26.59
N ASN A 40 1.79 5.30 -27.03
CA ASN A 40 3.25 5.47 -26.91
C ASN A 40 3.92 5.52 -28.29
N PRO A 41 4.47 6.68 -28.70
CA PRO A 41 5.17 6.78 -29.98
C PRO A 41 6.52 6.04 -29.96
N GLU A 42 6.91 5.44 -31.09
CA GLU A 42 8.25 4.88 -31.33
C GLU A 42 9.35 5.91 -30.97
N PRO A 43 10.42 5.51 -30.26
CA PRO A 43 11.46 6.43 -29.82
C PRO A 43 12.19 6.99 -31.04
N VAL A 44 12.06 8.30 -31.22
CA VAL A 44 12.76 9.06 -32.26
C VAL A 44 14.25 8.72 -32.18
N GLN A 45 14.84 8.25 -33.29
CA GLN A 45 16.22 7.72 -33.34
C GLN A 45 17.30 8.67 -32.76
N ASP A 46 16.99 9.96 -32.59
CA ASP A 46 17.89 11.04 -32.15
C ASP A 46 17.49 11.69 -30.80
N TYR A 47 16.79 10.98 -29.90
CA TYR A 47 16.40 11.58 -28.62
C TYR A 47 17.59 11.74 -27.66
N ARG A 48 17.92 12.99 -27.29
CA ARG A 48 19.01 13.32 -26.37
C ARG A 48 18.62 13.08 -24.91
N TYR A 49 19.47 12.37 -24.18
CA TYR A 49 19.23 12.02 -22.78
C TYR A 49 19.76 13.11 -21.81
N ALA A 50 18.87 13.82 -21.12
CA ALA A 50 19.16 14.74 -20.02
C ALA A 50 19.46 14.03 -18.69
N PRO A 51 20.26 14.71 -17.85
CA PRO A 51 20.63 14.22 -16.53
C PRO A 51 19.41 14.19 -15.58
N PRO A 52 19.16 13.09 -14.86
CA PRO A 52 17.97 12.92 -14.02
C PRO A 52 18.02 13.70 -12.69
N VAL A 53 18.52 14.94 -12.66
CA VAL A 53 18.68 15.73 -11.43
C VAL A 53 17.32 16.12 -10.88
N SER A 54 17.00 15.78 -9.61
CA SER A 54 15.74 16.19 -8.97
C SER A 54 15.61 17.70 -8.97
N SER A 55 14.44 18.18 -9.38
CA SER A 55 14.14 19.61 -9.49
C SER A 55 14.30 20.36 -8.17
N GLN A 56 14.22 19.66 -7.04
CA GLN A 56 14.32 20.27 -5.71
C GLN A 56 15.72 20.84 -5.37
N TYR A 57 16.79 20.38 -6.05
CA TYR A 57 18.19 20.74 -5.73
C TYR A 57 18.86 21.60 -6.79
N LEU A 58 18.26 21.66 -7.96
CA LEU A 58 18.70 22.59 -8.99
C LEU A 58 18.61 24.01 -8.40
N PRO A 59 19.57 24.90 -8.66
CA PRO A 59 19.56 26.25 -8.11
C PRO A 59 18.17 26.87 -8.29
N PRO A 60 17.62 27.55 -7.28
CA PRO A 60 16.20 27.94 -7.29
C PRO A 60 15.83 28.93 -8.41
N TYR A 61 16.82 29.53 -9.09
CA TYR A 61 16.65 30.55 -10.13
C TYR A 61 17.55 30.26 -11.35
N GLY A 62 17.20 30.79 -12.53
CA GLY A 62 17.96 30.62 -13.78
C GLY A 62 17.50 29.48 -14.69
N TRP A 63 16.28 28.97 -14.47
CA TRP A 63 15.63 27.94 -15.30
C TRP A 63 14.50 28.56 -16.12
N ASP A 64 14.25 28.04 -17.32
CA ASP A 64 13.13 28.49 -18.16
C ASP A 64 11.77 28.17 -17.52
N ASP A 65 11.65 27.03 -16.84
CA ASP A 65 10.53 26.71 -15.94
C ASP A 65 11.01 26.68 -14.48
N LEU A 66 10.62 27.70 -13.72
CA LEU A 66 11.02 27.88 -12.32
C LEU A 66 10.34 26.91 -11.35
N GLN A 67 9.12 26.44 -11.63
CA GLN A 67 8.39 25.54 -10.72
C GLN A 67 8.96 24.12 -10.81
N MET A 68 9.27 23.66 -12.03
CA MET A 68 9.82 22.31 -12.28
C MET A 68 11.35 22.29 -12.34
N ARG A 69 12.02 23.45 -12.28
CA ARG A 69 13.47 23.64 -12.43
C ARG A 69 14.04 22.82 -13.60
N ARG A 70 13.46 22.97 -14.79
CA ARG A 70 13.89 22.29 -16.02
C ARG A 70 14.06 23.29 -17.14
N ASN A 71 14.92 22.95 -18.10
CA ASN A 71 15.10 23.73 -19.32
C ASN A 71 14.33 23.10 -20.47
N PHE A 72 14.05 23.89 -21.50
CA PHE A 72 13.43 23.37 -22.71
C PHE A 72 14.32 22.29 -23.37
N GLY A 73 13.89 21.02 -23.37
CA GLY A 73 14.55 19.90 -24.09
C GLY A 73 14.99 18.66 -23.27
N ASP A 74 14.78 18.59 -21.96
CA ASP A 74 15.22 17.44 -21.13
C ASP A 74 14.26 16.20 -21.18
N PRO A 75 14.70 14.91 -21.23
CA PRO A 75 13.87 13.69 -21.08
C PRO A 75 13.07 13.53 -19.78
N PRO A 76 11.98 12.76 -19.85
CA PRO A 76 11.12 12.44 -18.71
C PRO A 76 11.65 11.30 -17.82
N ARG A 77 11.11 11.19 -16.60
CA ARG A 77 11.52 10.22 -15.56
C ARG A 77 10.72 8.92 -15.62
N THR A 78 11.40 7.76 -15.59
CA THR A 78 10.84 6.40 -15.84
C THR A 78 10.71 5.50 -14.59
N ALA A 79 10.99 6.03 -13.39
CA ALA A 79 11.14 5.22 -12.17
C ALA A 79 9.87 4.48 -11.72
N LEU A 80 8.70 5.11 -11.86
CA LEU A 80 7.42 4.54 -11.44
C LEU A 80 7.06 3.31 -12.29
N THR A 81 7.32 3.37 -13.59
CA THR A 81 7.00 2.29 -14.53
C THR A 81 7.75 1.00 -14.17
N HIS A 82 9.03 1.08 -13.84
CA HIS A 82 9.84 -0.08 -13.44
C HIS A 82 9.41 -0.63 -12.09
N PHE A 83 9.08 0.24 -11.13
CA PHE A 83 8.58 -0.17 -9.83
C PHE A 83 7.28 -0.98 -9.96
N LEU A 84 6.32 -0.50 -10.76
CA LEU A 84 5.07 -1.21 -11.00
C LEU A 84 5.30 -2.54 -11.73
N LEU A 85 6.20 -2.55 -12.71
CA LEU A 85 6.50 -3.76 -13.47
C LEU A 85 7.13 -4.83 -12.57
N ALA A 86 8.02 -4.44 -11.64
CA ALA A 86 8.60 -5.35 -10.67
C ALA A 86 7.55 -5.92 -9.69
N VAL A 87 6.68 -5.05 -9.14
CA VAL A 87 5.61 -5.48 -8.23
C VAL A 87 4.63 -6.42 -8.94
N ALA A 88 4.27 -6.11 -10.18
CA ALA A 88 3.39 -6.95 -11.00
C ALA A 88 4.06 -8.29 -11.33
N GLY A 89 5.35 -8.30 -11.66
CA GLY A 89 6.12 -9.52 -11.91
C GLY A 89 6.17 -10.43 -10.69
N PHE A 90 6.51 -9.89 -9.51
CA PHE A 90 6.61 -10.68 -8.28
C PHE A 90 5.28 -11.26 -7.82
N THR A 91 4.22 -10.45 -7.84
CA THR A 91 2.88 -10.92 -7.50
C THR A 91 2.39 -11.94 -8.51
N GLY A 92 2.59 -11.69 -9.81
CA GLY A 92 2.31 -12.64 -10.88
C GLY A 92 2.96 -14.01 -10.66
N VAL A 93 4.27 -14.05 -10.43
CA VAL A 93 5.01 -15.31 -10.19
C VAL A 93 4.54 -16.03 -8.92
N PHE A 94 4.24 -15.29 -7.85
CA PHE A 94 3.73 -15.89 -6.63
C PHE A 94 2.39 -16.59 -6.86
N TYR A 95 1.44 -15.89 -7.49
CA TYR A 95 0.12 -16.45 -7.77
C TYR A 95 0.19 -17.60 -8.77
N THR A 96 0.99 -17.49 -9.82
CA THR A 96 1.14 -18.60 -10.77
C THR A 96 1.71 -19.84 -10.09
N THR A 97 2.73 -19.67 -9.24
CA THR A 97 3.30 -20.78 -8.48
C THR A 97 2.26 -21.41 -7.57
N LYS A 98 1.53 -20.59 -6.81
CA LYS A 98 0.60 -21.06 -5.79
C LYS A 98 -0.66 -21.73 -6.33
N TRP A 99 -1.12 -21.33 -7.51
CA TRP A 99 -2.39 -21.81 -8.07
C TRP A 99 -2.21 -22.82 -9.21
N PHE A 100 -1.07 -22.79 -9.92
CA PHE A 100 -0.86 -23.67 -11.08
C PHE A 100 0.30 -24.65 -10.92
N LEU A 101 1.40 -24.24 -10.27
CA LEU A 101 2.59 -25.11 -10.17
C LEU A 101 2.64 -25.95 -8.89
N THR A 102 1.97 -25.54 -7.81
CA THR A 102 1.92 -26.36 -6.60
C THR A 102 0.85 -27.44 -6.76
N PRO A 103 1.21 -28.74 -6.83
CA PRO A 103 0.23 -29.81 -6.88
C PRO A 103 -0.53 -29.88 -5.57
N GLU A 104 -1.74 -30.45 -5.64
CA GLU A 104 -2.52 -30.72 -4.45
C GLU A 104 -1.78 -31.74 -3.56
N PRO A 105 -1.67 -31.49 -2.24
CA PRO A 105 -1.06 -32.44 -1.35
C PRO A 105 -1.85 -33.75 -1.39
N HIS A 106 -1.21 -34.82 -1.85
CA HIS A 106 -1.82 -36.16 -1.96
C HIS A 106 -2.30 -36.75 -0.63
N PHE A 107 -2.01 -36.09 0.49
CA PHE A 107 -2.30 -36.56 1.83
C PHE A 107 -3.16 -35.56 2.58
N ILE A 108 -4.21 -36.08 3.20
CA ILE A 108 -5.03 -35.33 4.14
C ILE A 108 -4.16 -34.93 5.34
N ARG A 109 -4.41 -33.72 5.88
CA ARG A 109 -3.71 -33.24 7.07
C ARG A 109 -3.95 -34.21 8.22
N ARG A 110 -2.94 -34.41 9.07
CA ARG A 110 -3.04 -35.30 10.23
C ARG A 110 -4.18 -34.83 11.14
N THR A 111 -5.16 -35.68 11.35
CA THR A 111 -6.20 -35.50 12.37
C THR A 111 -5.79 -36.28 13.61
N TYR A 112 -5.99 -35.67 14.78
CA TYR A 112 -5.64 -36.30 16.05
C TYR A 112 -6.89 -36.46 16.92
N PRO A 113 -6.98 -37.56 17.68
CA PRO A 113 -8.11 -37.81 18.58
C PRO A 113 -8.18 -36.75 19.70
N TYR A 114 -9.27 -36.76 20.46
CA TYR A 114 -9.47 -35.86 21.61
C TYR A 114 -9.33 -34.36 21.26
N ASN A 115 -10.01 -33.93 20.17
CA ASN A 115 -9.98 -32.53 19.70
C ASN A 115 -8.56 -31.99 19.44
N GLY A 116 -7.70 -32.76 18.79
CA GLY A 116 -6.33 -32.31 18.50
C GLY A 116 -5.36 -32.48 19.68
N LEU A 117 -5.60 -33.46 20.57
CA LEU A 117 -4.87 -33.66 21.82
C LEU A 117 -4.82 -32.40 22.70
N LEU A 118 -5.93 -31.65 22.77
CA LEU A 118 -6.00 -30.37 23.47
C LEU A 118 -5.50 -30.48 24.92
N THR A 119 -5.91 -31.53 25.64
CA THR A 119 -5.50 -31.77 27.02
C THR A 119 -4.02 -32.14 27.15
N GLU A 120 -3.49 -32.96 26.24
CA GLU A 120 -2.10 -33.43 26.29
C GLU A 120 -1.09 -32.34 25.92
N LEU A 121 -1.48 -31.39 25.05
CA LEU A 121 -0.66 -30.23 24.70
C LEU A 121 -0.78 -29.08 25.72
N GLY A 122 -1.52 -29.27 26.82
CA GLY A 122 -1.72 -28.25 27.85
C GLY A 122 -2.67 -27.12 27.44
N GLY A 123 -3.52 -27.37 26.45
CA GLY A 123 -4.59 -26.45 26.03
C GLY A 123 -5.73 -26.42 27.04
N LEU A 124 -6.31 -25.23 27.25
CA LEU A 124 -7.51 -25.05 28.05
C LEU A 124 -8.75 -25.11 27.16
N PRO A 125 -9.82 -25.82 27.57
CA PRO A 125 -11.02 -26.00 26.75
C PRO A 125 -11.73 -24.67 26.46
N GLU A 126 -11.58 -23.69 27.34
CA GLU A 126 -12.17 -22.35 27.24
C GLU A 126 -11.53 -21.47 26.15
N ASN A 127 -10.25 -21.71 25.85
CA ASN A 127 -9.50 -20.94 24.84
C ASN A 127 -9.61 -21.56 23.44
N LYS A 128 -10.44 -22.59 23.26
CA LYS A 128 -10.67 -23.18 21.94
C LYS A 128 -11.21 -22.08 21.03
N ALA A 129 -10.50 -21.81 19.93
CA ALA A 129 -10.98 -20.89 18.91
C ALA A 129 -12.40 -21.31 18.51
N ARG A 130 -13.31 -20.33 18.39
CA ARG A 130 -14.68 -20.58 17.96
C ARG A 130 -14.61 -21.34 16.63
N ILE A 131 -15.20 -22.53 16.61
CA ILE A 131 -15.34 -23.31 15.38
C ILE A 131 -16.41 -22.58 14.58
N GLU A 132 -16.04 -22.02 13.43
CA GLU A 132 -17.02 -21.57 12.45
C GLU A 132 -17.61 -22.84 11.81
N GLU A 133 -18.91 -23.04 11.94
CA GLU A 133 -19.62 -24.18 11.36
C GLU A 133 -19.62 -23.98 9.83
N GLU A 134 -18.89 -24.84 9.12
CA GLU A 134 -18.81 -24.87 7.67
C GLU A 134 -20.14 -25.43 7.15
N ASN A 135 -21.03 -24.56 6.64
CA ASN A 135 -22.29 -24.98 6.04
C ASN A 135 -22.02 -25.81 4.78
N GLU A 136 -22.47 -27.06 4.79
CA GLU A 136 -22.45 -27.99 3.66
C GLU A 136 -23.51 -27.58 2.62
N GLU A 137 -23.09 -27.05 1.46
CA GLU A 137 -23.85 -27.00 0.20
C GLU A 137 -23.12 -27.77 -0.91
#